data_AF-A0A1V5YH07-F1
#
_entry.id   AF-A0A1V5YH07-F1
#
_cell.length_a   1.000
_cell.length_b   1.000
_cell.length_c   1.000
_cell.angle_alpha   90.00
_cell.angle_beta   90.00
_cell.angle_gamma   90.00
#
_symmetry.space_group_name_H-M   'P 1'
#
loop_
_entity.id
_entity.type
_entity.pdbx_description
1 polymer ?
#
loop_
_entity_poly.entity_id
_entity_poly.type
_entity_poly.pdbx_seq_one_letter_code
_entity_poly.pdbx_strand_id
1 'polypeptide(L)'
;MRAYIALLGILILLTVAFHPAAAAKFSIFAYDKDSNAPLQDAYVTIWQDSNLIDSGITDAAGIFATYLDDGGKYRIRAEYSGKWDEMPDYVANSASSNQINLYLHP
;
A
#
# COMPACT_ATOMS: atom_id res chain seq x y z
N MET A 1 -16.89 -46.62 -38.50
CA MET A 1 -17.82 -45.64 -37.88
C MET A 1 -17.09 -44.96 -36.73
N ARG A 2 -17.35 -43.67 -36.55
CA ARG A 2 -16.51 -42.70 -35.82
C ARG A 2 -16.55 -42.88 -34.30
N ALA A 3 -15.39 -42.66 -33.68
CA ALA A 3 -15.19 -42.62 -32.23
C ALA A 3 -15.86 -41.40 -31.59
N TYR A 4 -16.42 -41.56 -30.39
CA TYR A 4 -16.86 -40.46 -29.54
C TYR A 4 -16.16 -40.58 -28.18
N ILE A 5 -15.06 -39.84 -28.04
CA ILE A 5 -14.41 -39.59 -26.75
C ILE A 5 -15.28 -38.54 -26.05
N ALA A 6 -15.94 -38.93 -24.96
CA ALA A 6 -16.64 -37.99 -24.10
C ALA A 6 -15.61 -37.20 -23.28
N LEU A 7 -15.23 -36.03 -23.77
CA LEU A 7 -14.41 -35.09 -23.01
C LEU A 7 -15.33 -34.33 -22.04
N LEU A 8 -15.37 -34.74 -20.77
CA LEU A 8 -15.97 -33.96 -19.69
C LEU A 8 -15.10 -32.73 -19.43
N GLY A 9 -15.42 -31.62 -20.07
CA GLY A 9 -14.81 -30.32 -19.78
C GLY A 9 -15.22 -29.86 -18.38
N ILE A 10 -14.26 -29.75 -17.46
CA ILE A 10 -14.46 -29.07 -16.19
C ILE A 10 -14.56 -27.57 -16.49
N LEU A 11 -15.75 -27.00 -16.30
CA LEU A 11 -15.96 -25.55 -16.32
C LEU A 11 -15.52 -25.00 -14.95
N ILE A 12 -14.31 -24.46 -14.87
CA ILE A 12 -13.87 -23.70 -13.71
C ILE A 12 -14.48 -22.29 -13.84
N LEU A 13 -15.55 -22.03 -13.10
CA LEU A 13 -16.07 -20.68 -12.90
C LEU A 13 -15.08 -19.91 -12.00
N LEU A 14 -14.16 -19.17 -12.62
CA LEU A 14 -13.32 -18.22 -11.91
C LEU A 14 -14.18 -16.98 -11.61
N THR A 15 -14.79 -16.92 -10.44
CA THR A 15 -15.52 -15.73 -10.00
C THR A 15 -14.50 -14.66 -9.61
N VAL A 16 -14.36 -13.62 -10.44
CA VAL A 16 -13.68 -12.39 -10.01
C VAL A 16 -14.71 -11.60 -9.20
N ALA A 17 -14.64 -11.72 -7.87
CA ALA A 17 -15.43 -10.88 -6.99
C ALA A 17 -14.90 -9.44 -7.08
N PHE A 18 -15.63 -8.59 -7.81
CA PHE A 18 -15.45 -7.14 -7.72
C PHE A 18 -15.98 -6.70 -6.36
N HIS A 19 -15.08 -6.60 -5.39
CA HIS A 19 -15.39 -5.90 -4.15
C HIS A 19 -15.23 -4.41 -4.44
N PRO A 20 -16.24 -3.56 -4.19
CA PRO A 20 -16.00 -2.13 -4.17
C PRO A 20 -14.89 -1.89 -3.15
N ALA A 21 -13.77 -1.36 -3.62
CA ALA A 21 -12.65 -1.04 -2.75
C ALA A 21 -13.13 0.08 -1.81
N ALA A 22 -13.34 -0.27 -0.54
CA ALA A 22 -13.73 0.71 0.45
C ALA A 22 -12.47 1.44 0.90
N ALA A 23 -12.47 2.76 0.79
CA ALA A 23 -11.43 3.58 1.38
C ALA A 23 -11.40 3.35 2.90
N ALA A 24 -10.24 2.93 3.41
CA ALA A 24 -9.99 2.75 4.82
C ALA A 24 -8.90 3.72 5.29
N LYS A 25 -8.92 4.08 6.58
CA LYS A 25 -7.91 4.97 7.16
C LYS A 25 -6.63 4.20 7.44
N PHE A 26 -5.51 4.70 6.94
CA PHE A 26 -4.16 4.20 7.22
C PHE A 26 -3.33 5.25 7.95
N SER A 27 -2.37 4.78 8.74
CA SER A 27 -1.36 5.58 9.41
C SER A 27 0.02 5.18 8.88
N ILE A 28 0.70 6.12 8.23
CA ILE A 28 2.08 5.98 7.78
C ILE A 28 2.98 6.53 8.88
N PHE A 29 3.86 5.67 9.40
CA PHE A 29 4.85 6.01 10.40
C PHE A 29 6.22 6.15 9.72
N ALA A 30 6.86 7.30 9.88
CA ALA A 30 8.23 7.51 9.46
C ALA A 30 9.17 7.41 10.67
N TYR A 31 10.15 6.53 10.57
CA TYR A 31 11.18 6.34 11.58
C TYR A 31 12.56 6.55 10.99
N ASP A 32 13.48 7.04 11.81
CA ASP A 32 14.90 6.96 11.52
C ASP A 32 15.36 5.50 11.64
N LYS A 33 15.98 4.94 10.58
CA LYS A 33 16.39 3.52 10.56
C LYS A 33 17.38 3.15 11.67
N ASP A 34 18.27 4.08 12.03
CA ASP A 34 19.38 3.80 12.94
C ASP A 34 18.95 3.90 14.41
N SER A 35 18.22 4.97 14.74
CA SER A 35 17.79 5.28 16.11
C SER A 35 16.40 4.75 16.46
N ASN A 36 15.60 4.33 15.47
CA ASN A 36 14.16 4.03 15.60
C ASN A 36 13.33 5.21 16.17
N ALA A 37 13.87 6.42 16.16
CA ALA A 37 13.12 7.60 16.60
C ALA A 37 12.05 7.97 15.54
N PRO A 38 10.84 8.37 15.97
CA PRO A 38 9.85 8.91 15.04
C PRO A 38 10.37 10.20 14.42
N LEU A 39 10.11 10.38 13.13
CA LEU A 39 10.53 11.55 12.37
C LEU A 39 9.35 12.49 12.19
N GLN A 40 9.34 13.57 12.97
CA GLN A 40 8.49 14.73 12.72
C GLN A 40 8.95 15.44 11.44
N ASP A 41 8.00 16.03 10.72
CA ASP A 41 8.25 16.85 9.53
C ASP A 41 8.79 16.07 8.31
N ALA A 42 8.68 14.75 8.29
CA ALA A 42 8.98 13.92 7.12
C ALA A 42 7.90 14.11 6.05
N TYR A 43 8.32 14.32 4.81
CA TYR A 43 7.42 14.48 3.68
C TYR A 43 7.05 13.13 3.08
N VAL A 44 5.76 12.80 3.12
CA VAL A 44 5.20 11.56 2.61
C VAL A 44 4.49 11.82 1.28
N THR A 45 4.71 10.94 0.31
CA THR A 45 3.98 10.93 -0.97
C THR A 45 3.44 9.54 -1.25
N ILE A 46 2.21 9.49 -1.76
CA ILE A 46 1.50 8.26 -2.10
C ILE A 46 1.08 8.36 -3.56
N TRP A 47 1.53 7.40 -4.35
CA TRP A 47 1.23 7.30 -5.77
C TRP A 47 0.49 6.02 -6.07
N GLN A 48 -0.42 6.07 -7.02
CA GLN A 48 -0.99 4.91 -7.67
C GLN A 48 -0.78 5.09 -9.16
N ASP A 49 -0.08 4.14 -9.78
CA ASP A 49 0.47 4.28 -11.12
C ASP A 49 1.29 5.58 -11.27
N SER A 50 0.82 6.55 -12.05
CA SER A 50 1.45 7.86 -12.24
C SER A 50 0.70 9.01 -11.56
N ASN A 51 -0.36 8.71 -10.80
CA ASN A 51 -1.20 9.70 -10.14
C ASN A 51 -0.78 9.86 -8.68
N LEU A 52 -0.58 11.11 -8.24
CA LEU A 52 -0.42 11.42 -6.83
C LEU A 52 -1.79 11.30 -6.16
N ILE A 53 -1.92 10.36 -5.24
CA ILE A 53 -3.15 10.09 -4.50
C ILE A 53 -3.24 11.00 -3.29
N ASP A 54 -2.14 11.12 -2.54
CA ASP A 54 -2.07 11.96 -1.35
C ASP A 54 -0.61 12.34 -1.03
N SER A 55 -0.44 13.41 -0.28
CA SER A 55 0.86 13.79 0.28
C SER A 55 0.70 14.66 1.51
N GLY A 56 1.68 14.62 2.40
CA GLY A 56 1.66 15.47 3.58
C GLY A 56 2.91 15.31 4.43
N ILE A 57 2.84 15.90 5.61
CA ILE A 57 3.95 15.99 6.55
C ILE A 57 3.59 15.20 7.80
N THR A 58 4.53 14.43 8.34
CA THR A 58 4.32 13.68 9.59
C THR A 58 4.25 14.60 10.80
N ASP A 59 3.40 14.26 11.76
CA ASP A 59 3.26 14.96 13.03
C ASP A 59 4.41 14.66 14.02
N ALA A 60 4.31 15.21 15.24
CA ALA A 60 5.32 15.01 16.29
C ALA A 60 5.52 13.54 16.72
N ALA A 61 4.57 12.65 16.42
CA ALA A 61 4.68 11.21 16.64
C ALA A 61 5.23 10.47 15.42
N GLY A 62 5.60 11.18 14.36
CA GLY A 62 6.09 10.62 13.10
C GLY A 62 4.98 10.05 12.22
N ILE A 63 3.73 10.50 12.41
CA ILE A 63 2.56 9.90 11.77
C ILE A 63 1.99 10.83 10.69
N PHE A 64 1.72 10.27 9.52
CA PHE A 64 0.87 10.86 8.49
C PHE A 64 -0.35 9.95 8.27
N ALA A 65 -1.57 10.50 8.42
CA ALA A 65 -2.81 9.75 8.24
C ALA A 65 -3.41 10.01 6.86
N THR A 66 -3.86 8.95 6.19
CA THR A 66 -4.42 9.00 4.83
C THR A 66 -5.57 8.00 4.68
N TYR A 67 -6.26 8.02 3.55
CA TYR A 67 -7.29 7.05 3.17
C TYR A 67 -6.88 6.34 1.89
N LEU A 68 -6.78 5.01 1.94
CA LEU A 68 -6.44 4.17 0.80
C LEU A 68 -7.55 3.15 0.56
N ASP A 69 -7.77 2.82 -0.70
CA ASP A 69 -8.75 1.82 -1.11
C ASP A 69 -8.17 0.41 -0.86
N ASP A 70 -8.88 -0.40 -0.08
CA ASP A 70 -8.46 -1.79 0.18
C ASP A 70 -8.34 -2.60 -1.12
N GLY A 71 -7.23 -3.33 -1.26
CA GLY A 71 -6.84 -4.02 -2.49
C GLY A 71 -6.12 -3.14 -3.51
N GLY A 72 -6.11 -1.82 -3.31
CA GLY A 72 -5.32 -0.89 -4.11
C GLY A 72 -3.81 -1.11 -3.92
N LYS A 73 -3.06 -0.97 -5.03
CA LYS A 73 -1.60 -1.04 -5.04
C LYS A 73 -1.02 0.36 -5.13
N TYR A 74 -0.09 0.69 -4.23
CA TYR A 74 0.44 2.03 -4.05
C TYR A 74 1.96 2.02 -3.94
N ARG A 75 2.58 3.07 -4.47
CA ARG A 75 3.95 3.46 -4.14
C ARG A 75 3.94 4.53 -3.06
N ILE A 76 4.50 4.21 -1.90
CA ILE A 76 4.54 5.09 -0.74
C ILE A 76 5.99 5.43 -0.46
N ARG A 77 6.33 6.72 -0.42
CA ARG A 77 7.67 7.21 -0.11
C ARG A 77 7.61 8.24 1.01
N ALA A 78 8.56 8.16 1.93
CA ALA A 78 8.81 9.21 2.91
C ALA A 78 10.25 9.71 2.77
N GLU A 79 10.44 11.02 2.93
CA GLU A 79 11.74 11.67 2.88
C GLU A 79 11.89 12.69 4.01
N TYR A 80 13.06 12.73 4.63
CA TYR A 80 13.39 13.66 5.69
C TYR A 80 14.90 13.94 5.70
N SER A 81 15.28 15.21 5.53
CA SER A 81 16.67 15.67 5.63
C SER A 81 17.68 14.84 4.80
N GLY A 82 17.29 14.44 3.59
CA GLY A 82 18.13 13.63 2.68
C GLY A 82 18.11 12.12 2.96
N LYS A 83 17.41 11.66 4.00
CA LYS A 83 17.09 10.24 4.21
C LYS A 83 15.73 9.92 3.58
N TRP A 84 15.55 8.71 3.08
CA TRP A 84 14.30 8.26 2.50
C TRP A 84 14.09 6.75 2.68
N ASP A 85 12.84 6.32 2.50
CA ASP A 85 12.45 4.93 2.31
C ASP A 85 11.24 4.89 1.39
N GLU A 86 11.09 3.81 0.63
CA GLU A 86 10.02 3.65 -0.36
C GLU A 86 9.49 2.21 -0.37
N MET A 87 8.17 2.09 -0.31
CA MET A 87 7.43 0.87 -0.61
C MET A 87 6.80 1.00 -2.01
N PRO A 88 7.41 0.44 -3.07
CA PRO A 88 6.94 0.65 -4.44
C PRO A 88 5.61 -0.04 -4.76
N ASP A 89 5.29 -1.11 -4.04
CA ASP A 89 4.22 -2.05 -4.37
C ASP A 89 3.34 -2.42 -3.16
N TYR A 90 3.09 -1.45 -2.27
CA TYR A 90 2.26 -1.67 -1.08
C TYR A 90 0.80 -1.96 -1.48
N VAL A 91 0.26 -3.10 -1.04
CA VAL A 91 -1.15 -3.44 -1.23
C VAL A 91 -1.92 -3.09 0.04
N ALA A 92 -2.81 -2.12 -0.04
CA ALA A 92 -3.64 -1.70 1.08
C ALA A 92 -4.55 -2.84 1.52
N ASN A 93 -4.52 -3.19 2.81
CA ASN A 93 -5.36 -4.23 3.38
C ASN A 93 -5.65 -3.92 4.85
N SER A 94 -6.71 -3.14 5.08
CA SER A 94 -7.12 -2.70 6.40
C SER A 94 -7.61 -3.84 7.30
N ALA A 95 -8.04 -4.96 6.72
CA ALA A 95 -8.37 -6.15 7.50
C ALA A 95 -7.13 -6.81 8.14
N SER A 96 -5.94 -6.58 7.57
CA SER A 96 -4.68 -7.13 8.07
C SER A 96 -3.91 -6.13 8.94
N SER A 97 -3.74 -4.89 8.46
CA SER A 97 -3.08 -3.82 9.20
C SER A 97 -3.39 -2.46 8.55
N ASN A 98 -3.68 -1.46 9.38
CA ASN A 98 -3.81 -0.07 8.94
C ASN A 98 -2.54 0.74 9.20
N GLN A 99 -1.46 0.09 9.64
CA GLN A 99 -0.19 0.71 9.95
C GLN A 99 0.85 0.35 8.88
N ILE A 100 1.51 1.39 8.38
CA ILE A 100 2.56 1.31 7.35
C ILE A 100 3.81 1.95 7.94
N ASN A 101 4.91 1.21 8.05
CA ASN A 101 6.14 1.71 8.66
C ASN A 101 7.22 1.89 7.59
N LEU A 102 7.81 3.10 7.53
CA LEU A 102 8.94 3.43 6.68
C LEU A 102 10.14 3.76 7.58
N TYR A 103 11.30 3.18 7.27
CA TYR A 103 12.53 3.31 8.05
C TYR A 103 13.58 4.04 7.20
N LEU A 104 13.55 5.37 7.28
CA LEU A 104 14.33 6.25 6.44
C LEU A 104 15.82 6.08 6.70
N HIS A 105 16.57 5.95 5.61
CA HIS A 105 18.02 5.86 5.59
C HIS A 105 18.59 6.77 4.49
N PRO A 106 19.89 7.10 4.52
CA PRO A 106 20.54 7.86 3.45
C PRO A 106 20.38 7.20 2.07
#